data_AF-A0A660VZK3-F1
#
_entry.id   AF-A0A660VZK3-F1
#
_cell.length_a   1.000
_cell.length_b   1.000
_cell.length_c   1.000
_cell.angle_alpha   90.00
_cell.angle_beta   90.00
_cell.angle_gamma   90.00
#
_symmetry.space_group_name_H-M   'P 1'
#
loop_
_entity.id
_entity.type
_entity.pdbx_description
1 polymer ?
#
loop_
_entity_poly.entity_id
_entity_poly.type
_entity_poly.pdbx_seq_one_letter_code
_entity_poly.pdbx_strand_id
1 'polypeptide(L)' 'MFLDGILDGKDQSSLNRFLTESDWDEEEVNEKRIQLLQEHSQTRWNKNGVVSIDDSIVHKLVRR' A
#
# COMPACT_ATOMS: atom_id res chain seq x y z
N MET A 1 -4.69 -4.39 -21.18
CA MET A 1 -6.02 -5.01 -21.06
C MET A 1 -6.37 -5.40 -19.63
N PHE A 2 -5.42 -5.82 -18.76
CA PHE A 2 -5.72 -6.14 -17.35
C PHE A 2 -5.78 -4.94 -16.38
N LEU A 3 -4.94 -3.91 -16.57
CA LEU A 3 -4.87 -2.76 -15.65
C LEU A 3 -6.07 -1.79 -15.78
N ASP A 4 -6.69 -1.74 -16.95
CA ASP A 4 -7.79 -0.81 -17.28
C ASP A 4 -9.03 -1.06 -16.39
N GLY A 5 -9.35 -2.33 -16.11
CA GLY A 5 -10.49 -2.70 -15.25
C GLY A 5 -10.25 -2.49 -13.75
N ILE A 6 -9.00 -2.44 -13.30
CA ILE A 6 -8.64 -2.15 -11.89
C ILE A 6 -8.77 -0.65 -11.62
N LEU A 7 -8.26 0.18 -12.54
CA LEU A 7 -8.18 1.64 -12.37
C LEU A 7 -9.54 2.33 -12.55
N ASP A 8 -10.44 1.76 -13.35
CA ASP A 8 -11.78 2.31 -13.57
C ASP A 8 -12.76 2.03 -12.41
N GLY A 9 -12.38 1.24 -11.40
CA GLY A 9 -13.20 0.94 -10.22
C GLY A 9 -14.51 0.20 -10.50
N LYS A 10 -14.74 -0.24 -11.74
CA LYS A 10 -16.00 -0.84 -12.19
C LYS A 10 -16.14 -2.33 -11.88
N ASP A 11 -15.06 -3.02 -11.50
CA ASP A 11 -15.10 -4.44 -11.19
C ASP A 11 -14.36 -4.77 -9.89
N GLN A 12 -15.15 -4.93 -8.83
CA GLN A 12 -14.67 -5.38 -7.51
C GLN A 12 -13.98 -6.75 -7.59
N SER A 13 -14.34 -7.59 -8.56
CA SER A 13 -13.74 -8.91 -8.74
C SER A 13 -12.29 -8.78 -9.23
N SER A 14 -12.03 -7.84 -10.15
CA SER A 14 -10.68 -7.56 -10.66
C SER A 14 -9.78 -6.94 -9.60
N LEU A 15 -10.29 -6.03 -8.76
CA LEU A 15 -9.52 -5.47 -7.65
C LEU A 15 -9.20 -6.53 -6.59
N ASN A 16 -10.19 -7.34 -6.19
CA ASN A 16 -9.97 -8.42 -5.23
C ASN A 16 -8.93 -9.41 -5.76
N ARG A 17 -9.06 -9.85 -7.02
CA ARG A 17 -8.08 -10.73 -7.65
C ARG A 17 -6.68 -10.13 -7.65
N PHE A 18 -6.55 -8.86 -7.99
CA PHE A 18 -5.25 -8.17 -7.93
C PHE A 18 -4.69 -8.17 -6.50
N LEU A 19 -5.49 -7.82 -5.49
CA LEU A 19 -5.02 -7.76 -4.11
C LEU A 19 -4.68 -9.14 -3.51
N THR A 20 -5.39 -10.20 -3.90
CA THR A 20 -5.23 -11.53 -3.29
C THR A 20 -4.37 -12.50 -4.08
N GLU A 21 -4.33 -12.39 -5.41
CA GLU A 21 -3.65 -13.35 -6.28
C GLU A 21 -2.37 -12.81 -6.93
N SER A 22 -2.07 -11.50 -6.78
CA SER A 22 -0.80 -10.97 -7.28
C SER A 22 0.35 -11.42 -6.38
N ASP A 23 1.43 -11.85 -7.00
CA ASP A 23 2.68 -12.20 -6.33
C ASP A 23 3.47 -10.91 -6.08
N TRP A 24 3.27 -10.28 -4.93
CA TRP A 24 4.01 -9.09 -4.51
C TRP A 24 4.86 -9.40 -3.30
N ASP A 25 6.07 -8.88 -3.33
CA ASP A 25 7.00 -8.94 -2.21
C ASP A 25 6.79 -7.73 -1.29
N GLU A 26 6.67 -7.99 0.02
CA GLU A 26 6.39 -6.95 1.02
C GLU A 26 7.51 -5.91 1.10
N GLU A 27 8.77 -6.36 1.01
CA GLU A 27 9.93 -5.49 1.09
C GLU A 27 10.01 -4.61 -0.16
N GLU A 28 9.84 -5.18 -1.35
CA GLU A 28 9.83 -4.45 -2.62
C GLU A 28 8.71 -3.38 -2.66
N VAL A 29 7.51 -3.71 -2.18
CA VAL A 29 6.40 -2.75 -2.10
C VAL A 29 6.73 -1.63 -1.12
N ASN A 30 7.31 -1.96 0.04
CA ASN A 30 7.68 -0.96 1.03
C ASN A 30 8.80 -0.03 0.53
N GLU A 31 9.79 -0.54 -0.19
CA GLU A 31 10.85 0.27 -0.81
C GLU A 31 10.28 1.27 -1.81
N LYS A 32 9.40 0.82 -2.71
CA LYS A 32 8.69 1.70 -3.67
C LYS A 32 7.87 2.76 -2.96
N ARG A 33 7.18 2.40 -1.87
CA ARG A 33 6.44 3.35 -1.02
C ARG A 33 7.35 4.42 -0.43
N ILE A 34 8.52 4.05 0.10
CA ILE A 34 9.47 5.02 0.66
C ILE A 34 10.00 5.95 -0.44
N GLN A 35 10.34 5.42 -1.62
CA GLN A 35 10.80 6.20 -2.78
C GLN A 35 9.75 7.25 -3.18
N LEU A 36 8.48 6.84 -3.33
CA LEU A 36 7.37 7.74 -3.63
C LEU A 36 7.23 8.85 -2.58
N LEU A 37 7.35 8.53 -1.29
CA LEU A 37 7.30 9.52 -0.22
C LEU A 37 8.46 10.52 -0.27
N GLN A 38 9.61 10.16 -0.84
CA GLN A 38 10.73 11.10 -1.00
C GLN A 38 10.51 12.12 -2.12
N GLU A 39 9.61 11.86 -3.06
CA GLU A 39 9.33 12.78 -4.19
C GLU A 39 8.59 14.04 -3.73
N HIS A 40 7.79 13.94 -2.66
CA HIS A 40 6.99 15.05 -2.16
C HIS A 40 7.65 15.76 -0.97
N SER A 41 7.73 17.09 -1.02
CA SER A 41 8.38 17.91 0.02
C SER A 41 7.74 17.78 1.41
N GLN A 42 6.47 17.40 1.48
CA GLN A 42 5.73 17.25 2.74
C GLN A 42 6.08 15.95 3.48
N THR A 43 6.56 14.94 2.77
CA THR A 43 6.81 13.59 3.30
C THR A 43 8.26 13.14 3.19
N ARG A 44 9.07 13.80 2.34
CA ARG A 44 10.50 13.53 2.21
C ARG A 44 11.20 13.72 3.54
N TRP A 45 12.22 12.90 3.79
CA TRP A 45 13.06 13.03 4.96
C TRP A 45 13.68 14.42 5.09
N ASN A 46 13.78 14.82 6.33
CA ASN A 46 14.05 16.17 6.77
C ASN A 46 14.89 16.04 8.05
N LYS A 47 16.01 16.76 8.14
CA LYS A 47 16.90 16.73 9.32
C LYS A 47 16.22 17.15 10.62
N ASN A 48 15.20 18.00 10.50
CA ASN A 48 14.33 18.50 11.57
C ASN A 48 12.96 17.81 11.56
N GLY A 49 12.80 16.73 10.79
CA GLY A 49 11.56 15.97 10.68
C GLY A 49 11.41 15.03 11.86
N VAL A 50 10.16 14.64 12.15
CA VAL A 50 9.84 13.67 13.19
C VAL A 50 9.22 12.45 12.52
N VAL A 51 9.68 11.26 12.93
CA VAL A 51 9.06 9.99 12.56
C VAL A 51 8.22 9.53 13.74
N SER A 52 6.90 9.57 13.58
CA SER A 52 5.97 9.04 14.58
C SER A 52 5.92 7.52 14.46
N ILE A 53 6.17 6.82 15.57
CA ILE A 53 6.04 5.37 15.69
C ILE A 53 4.97 5.12 16.74
N ASP A 54 3.95 4.36 16.36
CA ASP A 54 2.84 3.98 17.24
C ASP A 54 2.38 2.58 16.87
N ASP A 55 1.95 1.81 17.86
CA ASP A 55 1.44 0.46 17.66
C ASP A 55 -0.07 0.52 17.38
N SER A 56 -0.51 -0.15 16.32
CA SER A 56 -1.93 -0.30 16.00
C SER A 56 -2.40 -1.72 16.30
N ILE A 57 -3.44 -1.86 17.13
CA ILE A 57 -4.07 -3.16 17.39
C ILE A 57 -4.98 -3.51 16.21
N VAL A 58 -4.62 -4.53 15.44
CA VAL A 58 -5.48 -5.06 14.36
C VAL A 58 -6.24 -6.28 14.88
N HIS A 59 -7.56 -6.16 15.03
CA HIS A 59 -8.41 -7.29 15.37
C HIS A 59 -8.80 -8.08 14.12
N LYS A 60 -8.28 -9.31 13.99
CA LYS A 60 -8.81 -10.26 13.01
C LYS A 60 -9.98 -11.03 13.64
N LEU A 61 -11.20 -10.67 13.25
CA LEU A 61 -12.38 -11.52 13.52
C LEU A 61 -12.31 -12.75 12.60
N VAL A 62 -11.77 -13.85 13.13
CA VAL A 62 -11.92 -15.15 12.46
C VAL A 62 -13.38 -15.58 12.62
N ARG A 63 -14.18 -15.44 11.56
CA ARG A 63 -15.46 -16.13 11.46
C ARG A 63 -15.16 -17.60 11.11
N ARG A 64 -15.52 -18.51 12.01
CA ARG A 64 -15.55 -19.95 11.75
C ARG A 64 -16.69 -20.29 10.79
#